data_AF-A0A439NSP9-F1
#
_entry.id   AF-A0A439NSP9-F1
#
_cell.length_a   1.000
_cell.length_b   1.000
_cell.length_c   1.000
_cell.angle_alpha   90.00
_cell.angle_beta   90.00
_cell.angle_gamma   90.00
#
_symmetry.space_group_name_H-M   'P 1'
#
loop_
_entity.id
_entity.type
_entity.pdbx_description
1 polymer ?
#
loop_
_entity_poly.entity_id
_entity_poly.type
_entity_poly.pdbx_seq_one_letter_code
_entity_poly.pdbx_strand_id
1 'polypeptide(L)'
;MAETLTHDAALALLGNTLATGAMLVVLITILGPISGAHFNPAVSLVFCLSRTLPARDLPAYLVAQLLGGIAGTIVAHLMFALPVLEIATKLRAGPA
;
A
#
# COMPACT_ATOMS: atom_id res chain seq x y z
N MET A 1 -14.05 5.51 -0.91
CA MET A 1 -13.96 5.58 0.56
C MET A 1 -14.25 6.98 1.08
N ALA A 2 -13.48 8.02 0.75
CA ALA A 2 -13.88 9.40 1.07
C ALA A 2 -14.96 9.98 0.13
N GLU A 3 -15.06 9.47 -1.11
CA GLU A 3 -16.10 9.87 -2.09
C GLU A 3 -17.54 9.57 -1.62
N THR A 4 -17.72 8.62 -0.69
CA THR A 4 -19.02 8.35 -0.06
C THR A 4 -19.35 9.33 1.07
N LEU A 5 -18.39 10.16 1.50
CA LEU A 5 -18.56 11.13 2.57
C LEU A 5 -18.78 12.56 2.03
N THR A 6 -18.30 12.86 0.83
CA THR A 6 -18.41 14.18 0.20
C THR A 6 -18.39 14.09 -1.33
N HIS A 7 -19.08 15.03 -1.99
CA HIS A 7 -19.06 15.20 -3.44
C HIS A 7 -17.95 16.15 -3.91
N ASP A 8 -17.26 16.82 -2.98
CA ASP A 8 -16.11 17.65 -3.29
C ASP A 8 -14.86 16.79 -3.52
N ALA A 9 -14.33 16.83 -4.74
CA ALA A 9 -13.21 16.00 -5.15
C ALA A 9 -11.91 16.32 -4.37
N ALA A 10 -11.66 17.59 -4.07
CA ALA A 10 -10.46 17.99 -3.34
C ALA A 10 -10.50 17.47 -1.90
N LEU A 11 -11.66 17.59 -1.24
CA LEU A 11 -11.84 17.09 0.11
C LEU A 11 -11.79 15.56 0.18
N ALA A 12 -12.36 14.85 -0.81
CA ALA A 12 -12.28 13.40 -0.89
C ALA A 12 -10.83 12.91 -1.07
N LEU A 13 -10.06 13.55 -1.95
CA LEU A 13 -8.64 13.24 -2.16
C LEU A 13 -7.81 13.50 -0.89
N LEU A 14 -8.08 14.62 -0.21
CA LEU A 14 -7.41 14.96 1.04
C LEU A 14 -7.68 13.91 2.12
N GLY A 15 -8.95 13.50 2.29
CA GLY A 15 -9.33 12.48 3.26
C GLY A 15 -8.63 11.14 3.03
N ASN A 16 -8.60 10.66 1.78
CA ASN A 16 -7.93 9.40 1.43
C ASN A 16 -6.41 9.48 1.64
N THR A 17 -5.77 10.58 1.24
CA THR A 17 -4.31 10.74 1.36
C THR A 17 -3.87 10.85 2.81
N LEU A 18 -4.58 11.61 3.64
CA LEU A 18 -4.31 11.72 5.08
C LEU A 18 -4.46 10.37 5.80
N ALA A 19 -5.54 9.64 5.55
CA ALA A 19 -5.76 8.32 6.16
C ALA A 19 -4.63 7.35 5.81
N THR A 20 -4.23 7.30 4.52
CA THR A 20 -3.15 6.43 4.05
C THR A 20 -1.81 6.82 4.67
N GLY A 21 -1.48 8.12 4.67
CA GLY A 21 -0.22 8.63 5.22
C GLY A 21 -0.12 8.42 6.74
N ALA A 22 -1.18 8.72 7.49
CA ALA A 22 -1.20 8.55 8.94
C ALA A 22 -1.00 7.07 9.34
N MET A 23 -1.66 6.14 8.64
CA MET A 23 -1.48 4.71 8.91
C MET A 23 -0.05 4.26 8.60
N LEU A 24 0.55 4.72 7.49
CA LEU A 24 1.94 4.41 7.17
C LEU A 24 2.92 4.94 8.21
N VAL A 25 2.71 6.15 8.76
CA VAL A 25 3.54 6.68 9.86
C VAL A 25 3.52 5.72 11.04
N VAL A 26 2.33 5.29 11.48
CA VAL A 26 2.19 4.35 12.59
C VAL A 26 2.91 3.03 12.31
N LEU A 27 2.71 2.45 11.12
CA LEU A 27 3.36 1.18 10.74
C LEU A 27 4.88 1.31 10.69
N ILE A 28 5.40 2.41 10.13
CA ILE A 28 6.84 2.65 10.03
C ILE A 28 7.46 2.85 11.43
N THR A 29 6.80 3.61 12.30
CA THR A 29 7.29 3.82 13.68
C THR A 29 7.41 2.50 14.45
N ILE A 30 6.43 1.61 14.31
CA ILE A 30 6.39 0.35 15.08
C ILE A 30 7.26 -0.73 14.44
N LEU A 31 7.22 -0.87 13.11
CA LEU A 31 7.83 -2.00 12.39
C LEU A 31 9.18 -1.64 11.74
N GLY A 32 9.54 -0.36 11.71
CA GLY A 32 10.84 0.12 11.20
C GLY A 32 12.04 -0.57 11.84
N PRO A 33 12.12 -0.70 13.17
CA PRO A 33 13.24 -1.40 13.83
C PRO A 33 13.32 -2.91 13.52
N ILE A 34 12.24 -3.51 13.03
CA ILE A 34 12.16 -4.95 12.77
C ILE A 34 12.52 -5.28 11.32
N SER A 35 11.94 -4.56 10.36
CA SER A 35 12.06 -4.87 8.93
C SER A 35 12.51 -3.68 8.06
N GLY A 36 12.79 -2.52 8.65
CA GLY A 36 12.99 -1.28 7.87
C GLY A 36 11.71 -0.74 7.25
N ALA A 37 10.55 -1.41 7.43
CA ALA A 37 9.22 -0.91 7.08
C ALA A 37 9.09 -0.38 5.63
N HIS A 38 9.64 -1.10 4.64
CA HIS A 38 9.62 -0.63 3.26
C HIS A 38 8.19 -0.54 2.69
N PHE A 39 7.30 -1.48 3.05
CA PHE A 39 5.89 -1.58 2.61
C PHE A 39 5.63 -1.37 1.11
N ASN A 40 6.67 -1.49 0.28
CA ASN A 40 6.63 -1.13 -1.13
C ASN A 40 7.75 -1.87 -1.89
N PRO A 41 7.40 -2.59 -2.97
CA PRO A 41 8.35 -3.26 -3.84
C PRO A 41 9.42 -2.35 -4.42
N ALA A 42 9.04 -1.16 -4.90
CA ALA A 42 9.96 -0.20 -5.49
C ALA A 42 10.96 0.35 -4.46
N VAL A 43 10.49 0.64 -3.24
CA VAL A 43 11.37 1.07 -2.13
C VAL A 43 12.36 -0.03 -1.78
N SER A 44 11.87 -1.27 -1.67
CA SER A 44 12.74 -2.43 -1.37
C SER A 44 13.79 -2.64 -2.45
N LEU A 45 13.43 -2.47 -3.72
CA LEU A 45 14.35 -2.53 -4.84
C LEU A 45 15.42 -1.43 -4.77
N VAL A 46 15.03 -0.18 -4.52
CA VAL A 46 15.97 0.94 -4.37
C VAL A 46 16.96 0.71 -3.23
N PHE A 47 16.51 0.17 -2.09
CA PHE A 47 17.38 -0.17 -0.96
C PHE A 47 18.33 -1.34 -1.31
N CYS A 48 17.85 -2.32 -2.07
CA CYS A 48 18.71 -3.38 -2.59
C CYS A 48 19.80 -2.83 -3.54
N LEU A 49 19.43 -1.93 -4.46
CA LEU A 49 20.37 -1.28 -5.38
C LEU A 49 21.37 -0.38 -4.66
N SER A 50 20.93 0.26 -3.57
CA SER A 50 21.77 1.08 -2.70
C SER A 50 22.64 0.25 -1.74
N ARG A 51 22.57 -1.09 -1.83
CA ARG A 51 23.29 -2.07 -0.99
C ARG A 51 22.99 -1.94 0.51
N THR A 52 21.87 -1.32 0.87
CA THR A 52 21.38 -1.24 2.27
C THR A 52 20.50 -2.43 2.63
N LEU A 53 19.87 -3.07 1.65
CA LEU A 53 19.16 -4.35 1.78
C LEU A 53 19.97 -5.47 1.07
N PRO A 54 20.26 -6.61 1.73
CA PRO A 54 20.89 -7.74 1.06
C PRO A 54 20.00 -8.28 -0.08
N ALA A 55 20.58 -8.49 -1.26
CA ALA A 55 19.83 -8.94 -2.44
C ALA A 55 19.08 -10.27 -2.24
N ARG A 56 19.58 -11.14 -1.36
CA ARG A 56 18.93 -12.41 -0.99
C ARG A 56 17.60 -12.21 -0.24
N ASP A 57 17.41 -11.08 0.43
CA ASP A 57 16.22 -10.81 1.24
C ASP A 57 15.13 -10.12 0.41
N LEU A 58 15.49 -9.49 -0.72
CA LEU A 58 14.57 -8.79 -1.60
C LEU A 58 13.36 -9.65 -2.05
N PRO A 59 13.51 -10.92 -2.48
CA PRO A 59 12.37 -11.75 -2.86
C PRO A 59 11.36 -11.94 -1.73
N ALA A 60 11.84 -12.10 -0.49
CA ALA A 60 10.96 -12.24 0.67
C ALA A 60 10.17 -10.96 0.94
N TYR A 61 10.81 -9.79 0.79
CA TYR A 61 10.12 -8.49 0.89
C TYR A 61 9.03 -8.36 -0.18
N LEU A 62 9.35 -8.66 -1.44
CA LEU A 62 8.41 -8.56 -2.56
C LEU A 62 7.19 -9.46 -2.34
N VAL A 63 7.41 -10.74 -1.99
CA VAL A 63 6.32 -11.69 -1.76
C VAL A 63 5.46 -11.26 -0.58
N ALA A 64 6.07 -10.86 0.55
CA ALA A 64 5.33 -10.41 1.73
C ALA A 64 4.49 -9.15 1.44
N GLN A 65 5.03 -8.19 0.70
CA GLN A 65 4.34 -6.95 0.35
C GLN A 65 3.16 -7.19 -0.59
N LEU A 66 3.34 -8.05 -1.60
CA LEU A 66 2.28 -8.39 -2.54
C LEU A 66 1.16 -9.19 -1.86
N LEU A 67 1.50 -10.23 -1.11
CA LEU A 67 0.53 -11.03 -0.39
C LEU A 67 -0.18 -10.22 0.69
N GLY A 68 0.54 -9.36 1.42
CA GLY A 68 -0.02 -8.45 2.41
C GLY A 68 -1.00 -7.45 1.78
N GLY A 69 -0.66 -6.89 0.63
CA GLY A 69 -1.57 -6.01 -0.13
C GLY A 69 -2.85 -6.72 -0.56
N ILE A 70 -2.74 -7.91 -1.14
CA ILE A 70 -3.89 -8.73 -1.56
C ILE A 70 -4.77 -9.09 -0.35
N ALA A 71 -4.17 -9.62 0.71
CA ALA A 71 -4.90 -10.00 1.92
C ALA A 71 -5.58 -8.80 2.59
N GLY A 72 -4.90 -7.66 2.66
CA GLY A 72 -5.46 -6.41 3.19
C GLY A 72 -6.68 -5.93 2.39
N THR A 73 -6.63 -5.98 1.06
CA THR A 73 -7.78 -5.65 0.21
C THR A 73 -8.95 -6.60 0.45
N ILE A 74 -8.70 -7.91 0.53
CA ILE A 74 -9.75 -8.91 0.83
C ILE A 74 -10.41 -8.61 2.18
N VAL A 75 -9.61 -8.35 3.23
CA VAL A 75 -10.14 -8.02 4.56
C VAL A 75 -10.98 -6.74 4.51
N ALA A 76 -10.50 -5.70 3.83
CA ALA A 76 -11.26 -4.46 3.68
C ALA A 76 -12.58 -4.68 2.93
N HIS A 77 -12.57 -5.47 1.85
CA HIS A 77 -13.79 -5.79 1.10
C HIS A 77 -14.81 -6.53 1.97
N LEU A 78 -14.36 -7.49 2.80
CA LEU A 78 -15.22 -8.17 3.76
C LEU A 78 -15.78 -7.19 4.82
N MET A 79 -14.95 -6.29 5.34
CA MET A 79 -15.38 -5.30 6.34
C MET A 79 -16.47 -4.36 5.82
N PHE A 80 -16.41 -3.98 4.54
CA PHE A 80 -17.37 -3.06 3.91
C PHE A 80 -18.43 -3.77 3.06
N ALA A 81 -18.57 -5.10 3.19
CA ALA A 81 -19.54 -5.91 2.46
C ALA A 81 -19.48 -5.73 0.92
N LEU A 82 -18.27 -5.56 0.38
CA LEU A 82 -17.99 -5.48 -1.05
C LEU A 82 -17.66 -6.87 -1.64
N PRO A 83 -17.72 -7.06 -2.97
CA PRO A 83 -17.29 -8.31 -3.60
C PRO A 83 -15.85 -8.65 -3.22
N VAL A 84 -15.62 -9.85 -2.67
CA VAL A 84 -14.32 -10.25 -2.08
C VAL A 84 -13.17 -10.14 -3.08
N LEU A 85 -13.42 -10.51 -4.33
CA LEU A 85 -12.47 -10.40 -5.42
C LEU A 85 -13.11 -9.58 -6.54
N GLU A 86 -12.47 -8.47 -6.88
CA GLU A 86 -12.84 -7.63 -8.01
C GLU A 86 -11.63 -7.47 -8.92
N ILE A 87 -11.82 -7.75 -10.21
CA ILE A 87 -10.75 -7.61 -11.19
C ILE A 87 -10.62 -6.14 -11.56
N ALA A 88 -9.37 -5.66 -11.58
CA ALA A 88 -9.08 -4.28 -11.85
C ALA A 88 -9.47 -3.89 -13.30
N THR A 89 -10.58 -3.18 -13.47
CA THR A 89 -11.07 -2.70 -14.78
C THR A 89 -10.60 -1.29 -15.13
N LYS A 90 -10.18 -0.51 -14.14
CA LYS A 90 -9.66 0.85 -14.36
C LYS A 90 -8.28 0.81 -15.01
N LEU A 91 -8.16 1.32 -16.23
CA LEU A 91 -6.85 1.51 -16.87
C LEU A 91 -6.05 2.56 -16.07
N ARG A 92 -4.83 2.22 -15.66
CA ARG A 92 -3.93 3.12 -14.91
C ARG A 92 -2.70 3.45 -15.78
N ALA A 93 -2.95 3.91 -16.99
CA ALA A 93 -1.90 4.49 -17.83
C ALA A 93 -1.63 5.93 -17.36
N GLY A 94 -0.37 6.27 -17.11
CA GLY A 94 0.03 7.67 -16.92
C GLY A 94 -0.08 8.45 -18.24
N PRO A 95 -0.08 9.79 -18.21
CA PRO A 95 0.15 10.56 -19.43
C PRO A 95 1.52 10.15 -20.02
N ALA A 96 1.52 9.87 -21.34
CA ALA A 96 2.72 9.52 -22.09
C ALA A 96 3.69 10.72 -22.20
#